data_AF-A0A2K8XCZ7-F1
#
_entry.id   AF-A0A2K8XCZ7-F1
#
_cell.length_a   1.000
_cell.length_b   1.000
_cell.length_c   1.000
_cell.angle_alpha   90.00
_cell.angle_beta   90.00
_cell.angle_gamma   90.00
#
_symmetry.space_group_name_H-M   'P 1'
#
loop_
_entity.id
_entity.type
_entity.pdbx_description
1 polymer ?
#
loop_
_entity_poly.entity_id
_entity_poly.type
_entity_poly.pdbx_seq_one_letter_code
_entity_poly.pdbx_strand_id
1 'polypeptide(L)'
;MKNIRSHFKFTKQQRNGIFLLLLLIVTFQCVYAYVSFSSEEISVDLKALQLFQAEIDSLKLVEVEKRKPKIYPFNPNFITDYKGYTLGMTNEEIDRLSKFRAKNQWVNSAKQFQQVTKVSDSVFNKISPYFKFPDWVTNPKPKKQYTKSFNTSKPKTEAEKIDLNVATAMQLQKVYGIGEAYSERIIKYRTKQNGFVSLIELNEVYGLKPETIEELKKSFSLKTPKAISKINLNTASKSELVTARFIDYEIAHNIIEYRTLHEGFENIEELTKVKDFPVKKIEIIKLYLQLN
;
A
#
# COMPACT_ATOMS: atom_id res chain seq x y z
N MET A 1 -103.62 10.18 -36.12
CA MET A 1 -102.23 10.52 -35.71
C MET A 1 -102.28 11.26 -34.39
N LYS A 2 -101.29 10.99 -33.52
CA LYS A 2 -101.30 11.16 -32.05
C LYS A 2 -101.64 12.58 -31.56
N ASN A 3 -102.55 12.66 -30.59
CA ASN A 3 -102.76 13.83 -29.72
C ASN A 3 -101.49 14.11 -28.90
N ILE A 4 -100.67 15.07 -29.35
CA ILE A 4 -99.55 15.59 -28.55
C ILE A 4 -100.18 16.46 -27.45
N ARG A 5 -100.42 15.88 -26.28
CA ARG A 5 -100.82 16.65 -25.09
C ARG A 5 -99.67 17.60 -24.75
N SER A 6 -99.97 18.90 -24.57
CA SER A 6 -98.98 19.87 -24.12
C SER A 6 -98.38 19.41 -22.78
N HIS A 7 -97.10 19.03 -22.81
CA HIS A 7 -96.32 18.64 -21.63
C HIS A 7 -96.00 19.83 -20.72
N PHE A 8 -96.44 21.04 -21.07
CA PHE A 8 -96.28 22.28 -20.30
C PHE A 8 -97.54 22.63 -19.49
N LYS A 9 -98.05 21.68 -18.70
CA LYS A 9 -99.03 22.00 -17.63
C LYS A 9 -98.33 21.93 -16.29
N PHE A 10 -97.74 23.05 -15.89
CA PHE A 10 -97.17 23.19 -14.55
C PHE A 10 -98.26 23.17 -13.50
N THR A 11 -98.05 22.41 -12.43
CA THR A 11 -98.94 22.48 -11.26
C THR A 11 -98.84 23.86 -10.61
N LYS A 12 -99.84 24.23 -9.81
CA LYS A 12 -99.83 25.51 -9.07
C LYS A 12 -98.56 25.66 -8.20
N GLN A 13 -98.07 24.56 -7.63
CA GLN A 13 -96.83 24.53 -6.84
C GLN A 13 -95.58 24.77 -7.71
N GLN A 14 -95.48 24.14 -8.89
CA GLN A 14 -94.35 24.33 -9.80
C GLN A 14 -94.26 25.77 -10.32
N ARG A 15 -95.40 26.40 -10.63
CA ARG A 15 -95.44 27.82 -11.02
C ARG A 15 -94.93 28.73 -9.90
N ASN A 16 -95.35 28.49 -8.67
CA ASN A 16 -94.87 29.26 -7.51
C ASN A 16 -93.35 29.09 -7.31
N GLY A 17 -92.82 27.88 -7.52
CA GLY A 17 -91.37 27.63 -7.48
C GLY A 17 -90.60 28.39 -8.56
N ILE A 18 -91.12 28.46 -9.79
CA ILE A 18 -90.50 29.23 -10.88
C ILE A 18 -90.48 30.74 -10.54
N PHE A 19 -91.57 31.28 -9.99
CA PHE A 19 -91.61 32.68 -9.57
C PHE A 19 -90.67 32.98 -8.41
N LEU A 20 -90.55 32.08 -7.43
CA LEU A 20 -89.60 32.22 -6.33
C LEU A 20 -88.14 32.20 -6.84
N LEU A 21 -87.83 31.30 -7.77
CA LEU A 21 -86.50 31.22 -8.38
C LEU A 21 -86.18 32.48 -9.17
N LEU A 22 -87.11 32.98 -9.99
CA LEU A 22 -86.95 34.24 -10.71
C LEU A 22 -86.72 35.41 -9.75
N LEU A 23 -87.48 35.47 -8.66
CA LEU A 23 -87.32 36.50 -7.64
C LEU A 23 -85.93 36.41 -7.00
N LEU A 24 -85.44 35.22 -6.64
CA LEU A 24 -84.08 35.03 -6.12
C LEU A 24 -83.00 35.46 -7.11
N ILE A 25 -83.13 35.09 -8.39
CA ILE A 25 -82.18 35.48 -9.43
C ILE A 25 -82.13 37.00 -9.57
N VAL A 26 -83.28 37.66 -9.65
CA VAL A 26 -83.36 39.13 -9.73
C VAL A 26 -82.77 39.76 -8.46
N THR A 27 -83.06 39.21 -7.29
CA THR A 27 -82.52 39.70 -6.01
C THR A 27 -81.00 39.60 -5.98
N PHE A 28 -80.42 38.46 -6.38
CA PHE A 28 -78.96 38.30 -6.44
C PHE A 28 -78.31 39.21 -7.48
N GLN A 29 -78.95 39.42 -8.64
CA GLN A 29 -78.46 40.37 -9.62
C GLN A 29 -78.50 41.81 -9.10
N CYS A 30 -79.55 42.19 -8.37
CA CYS A 30 -79.60 43.49 -7.68
C CYS A 30 -78.51 43.59 -6.61
N VAL A 31 -78.30 42.57 -5.78
CA VAL A 31 -77.21 42.56 -4.79
C VAL A 31 -75.86 42.73 -5.49
N TYR A 32 -75.57 41.98 -6.54
CA TYR A 32 -74.33 42.10 -7.28
C TYR A 32 -74.14 43.48 -7.93
N ALA A 33 -75.21 44.06 -8.50
CA ALA A 33 -75.14 45.34 -9.20
C ALA A 33 -75.08 46.55 -8.27
N TYR A 34 -75.74 46.49 -7.11
CA TYR A 34 -75.89 47.64 -6.20
C TYR A 34 -75.06 47.54 -4.92
N VAL A 35 -74.56 46.35 -4.55
CA VAL A 35 -73.61 46.21 -3.44
C VAL A 35 -72.20 46.37 -4.00
N SER A 36 -71.56 47.49 -3.66
CA SER A 36 -70.15 47.70 -3.96
C SER A 36 -69.32 46.86 -2.98
N PHE A 37 -68.84 45.70 -3.43
CA PHE A 37 -67.81 44.96 -2.72
C PHE A 37 -66.48 45.72 -2.88
N SER A 38 -66.26 46.70 -2.00
CA SER A 38 -64.95 47.36 -1.90
C SER A 38 -63.96 46.35 -1.33
N SER A 39 -63.02 45.91 -2.17
CA SER A 39 -61.78 45.32 -1.66
C SER A 39 -60.97 46.45 -1.03
N GLU A 40 -60.56 46.30 0.23
CA GLU A 40 -59.57 47.20 0.83
C GLU A 40 -58.35 47.28 -0.10
N GLU A 41 -57.95 48.49 -0.47
CA GLU A 41 -56.70 48.69 -1.20
C GLU A 41 -55.56 48.22 -0.30
N ILE A 42 -54.85 47.17 -0.73
CA ILE A 42 -53.69 46.65 -0.01
C ILE A 42 -52.62 47.75 -0.04
N SER A 43 -52.38 48.40 1.11
CA SER A 43 -51.30 49.39 1.24
C SER A 43 -49.96 48.66 1.26
N VAL A 44 -49.30 48.56 0.11
CA VAL A 44 -47.98 47.94 0.00
C VAL A 44 -46.92 48.93 0.49
N ASP A 45 -46.19 48.58 1.54
CA ASP A 45 -44.99 49.32 1.94
C ASP A 45 -43.92 49.17 0.86
N LEU A 46 -43.80 50.19 0.00
CA LEU A 46 -42.84 50.25 -1.09
C LEU A 46 -41.39 50.12 -0.60
N LYS A 47 -41.09 50.59 0.62
CA LYS A 47 -39.74 50.53 1.19
C LYS A 47 -39.41 49.11 1.64
N ALA A 48 -40.35 48.44 2.31
CA ALA A 48 -40.22 47.02 2.66
C ALA A 48 -40.08 46.14 1.41
N LEU A 49 -40.85 46.43 0.35
CA LEU A 49 -40.78 45.70 -0.92
C LEU A 49 -39.42 45.88 -1.61
N GLN A 50 -38.86 47.10 -1.61
CA GLN A 50 -37.52 47.34 -2.15
C GLN A 50 -36.42 46.61 -1.37
N LEU A 51 -36.49 46.59 -0.03
CA LEU A 51 -35.54 45.86 0.81
C LEU A 51 -35.61 44.35 0.54
N PHE A 52 -36.83 43.80 0.45
CA PHE A 52 -37.04 42.40 0.12
C PHE A 52 -36.49 42.05 -1.27
N GLN A 53 -36.73 42.90 -2.27
CA GLN A 53 -36.21 42.70 -3.62
C GLN A 53 -34.67 42.69 -3.64
N ALA A 54 -34.03 43.60 -2.91
CA ALA A 54 -32.57 43.65 -2.80
C ALA A 54 -31.98 42.39 -2.13
N GLU A 55 -32.65 41.86 -1.11
CA GLU A 55 -32.27 40.60 -0.48
C GLU A 55 -32.38 39.43 -1.46
N ILE A 56 -33.50 39.31 -2.17
CA ILE A 56 -33.71 38.28 -3.19
C ILE A 56 -32.65 38.34 -4.29
N ASP A 57 -32.30 39.54 -4.76
CA ASP A 57 -31.29 39.69 -5.81
C ASP A 57 -29.87 39.37 -5.30
N SER A 58 -29.57 39.70 -4.05
CA SER A 58 -28.33 39.26 -3.38
C SER A 58 -28.25 37.73 -3.27
N LEU A 59 -29.34 37.07 -2.83
CA LEU A 59 -29.41 35.61 -2.73
C LEU A 59 -29.28 34.93 -4.10
N LYS A 60 -29.86 35.50 -5.16
CA LYS A 60 -29.68 35.01 -6.53
C LYS A 60 -28.22 35.04 -6.95
N LEU A 61 -27.48 36.12 -6.65
CA LEU A 61 -26.06 36.22 -6.97
C LEU A 61 -25.23 35.16 -6.23
N VAL A 62 -25.52 34.94 -4.94
CA VAL A 62 -24.86 33.89 -4.15
C VAL A 62 -25.15 32.50 -4.72
N GLU A 63 -26.39 32.24 -5.12
CA GLU A 63 -26.80 30.96 -5.69
C GLU A 63 -26.17 30.71 -7.07
N VAL A 64 -26.08 31.75 -7.92
CA VAL A 64 -25.36 31.70 -9.20
C VAL A 64 -23.88 31.38 -8.97
N GLU A 65 -23.24 31.99 -7.97
CA GLU A 65 -21.84 31.69 -7.63
C GLU A 65 -21.66 30.26 -7.13
N LYS A 66 -22.56 29.77 -6.27
CA LYS A 66 -22.54 28.39 -5.76
C LYS A 66 -22.72 27.34 -6.85
N ARG A 67 -23.47 27.66 -7.91
CA ARG A 67 -23.72 26.78 -9.06
C ARG A 67 -22.55 26.73 -10.05
N LYS A 68 -21.55 27.61 -9.95
CA LYS A 68 -20.38 27.54 -10.82
C LYS A 68 -19.68 26.18 -10.65
N PRO A 69 -19.37 25.46 -11.75
CA PRO A 69 -18.70 24.17 -11.67
C PRO A 69 -17.34 24.29 -10.98
N LYS A 70 -17.13 23.50 -9.91
CA LYS A 70 -15.84 23.39 -9.22
C LYS A 70 -15.02 22.25 -9.80
N ILE A 71 -13.74 22.51 -10.06
CA ILE A 71 -12.78 21.48 -10.47
C ILE A 71 -12.14 20.93 -9.19
N TYR A 72 -12.37 19.65 -8.91
CA TYR A 72 -11.67 18.94 -7.83
C TYR A 72 -10.35 18.38 -8.35
N PRO A 73 -9.33 18.21 -7.48
CA PRO A 73 -8.08 17.57 -7.88
C PRO A 73 -8.31 16.15 -8.43
N PHE A 74 -7.61 15.80 -9.51
CA PHE A 74 -7.78 14.53 -10.21
C PHE A 74 -6.48 14.04 -10.84
N ASN A 75 -6.39 12.74 -11.09
CA ASN A 75 -5.27 12.19 -11.83
C ASN A 75 -5.55 12.28 -13.35
N PRO A 76 -4.71 13.00 -14.12
CA PRO A 76 -4.96 13.23 -15.54
C PRO A 76 -4.94 11.94 -16.37
N ASN A 77 -4.33 10.86 -15.87
CA ASN A 77 -4.33 9.57 -16.55
C ASN A 77 -5.70 8.88 -16.56
N PHE A 78 -6.71 9.39 -15.86
CA PHE A 78 -8.05 8.78 -15.79
C PHE A 78 -9.13 9.72 -16.33
N ILE A 79 -8.75 10.73 -17.13
CA ILE A 79 -9.71 11.58 -17.84
C ILE A 79 -10.50 10.68 -18.81
N THR A 80 -11.83 10.74 -18.69
CA THR A 80 -12.80 10.17 -19.65
C THR A 80 -13.15 11.22 -20.70
N ASP A 81 -13.74 10.81 -21.82
CA ASP A 81 -14.13 11.74 -22.89
C ASP A 81 -15.06 12.85 -22.38
N TYR A 82 -16.08 12.48 -21.61
CA TYR A 82 -16.97 13.42 -20.94
C TYR A 82 -16.20 14.37 -20.02
N LYS A 83 -15.28 13.85 -19.20
CA LYS A 83 -14.49 14.69 -18.29
C LYS A 83 -13.58 15.64 -19.06
N GLY A 84 -12.91 15.17 -20.11
CA GLY A 84 -12.06 15.99 -20.98
C GLY A 84 -12.84 17.12 -21.63
N TYR A 85 -14.03 16.82 -22.16
CA TYR A 85 -14.93 17.83 -22.73
C TYR A 85 -15.34 18.89 -21.69
N THR A 86 -15.74 18.49 -20.48
CA THR A 86 -16.09 19.46 -19.40
C THR A 86 -14.91 20.32 -18.96
N LEU A 87 -13.68 19.85 -19.17
CA LEU A 87 -12.45 20.57 -18.87
C LEU A 87 -12.01 21.51 -20.02
N GLY A 88 -12.72 21.50 -21.16
CA GLY A 88 -12.45 22.33 -22.32
C GLY A 88 -11.44 21.73 -23.29
N MET A 89 -11.23 20.41 -23.26
CA MET A 89 -10.39 19.71 -24.24
C MET A 89 -11.18 19.38 -25.51
N THR A 90 -10.49 19.34 -26.65
CA THR A 90 -11.07 18.83 -27.91
C THR A 90 -11.04 17.30 -27.95
N ASN A 91 -11.85 16.71 -28.83
CA ASN A 91 -11.88 15.25 -29.02
C ASN A 91 -10.51 14.71 -29.43
N GLU A 92 -9.75 15.43 -30.27
CA GLU A 92 -8.41 15.03 -30.70
C GLU A 92 -7.39 15.06 -29.54
N GLU A 93 -7.51 16.03 -28.63
CA GLU A 93 -6.65 16.13 -27.45
C GLU A 93 -6.88 14.96 -26.49
N ILE A 94 -8.15 14.57 -26.31
CA ILE A 94 -8.58 13.43 -25.50
C ILE A 94 -8.09 12.12 -26.15
N ASP A 95 -8.29 11.97 -27.45
CA ASP A 95 -7.85 10.79 -28.22
C ASP A 95 -6.35 10.56 -28.12
N ARG A 96 -5.54 11.63 -28.15
CA ARG A 96 -4.09 11.54 -27.99
C ARG A 96 -3.71 10.94 -26.63
N LEU A 97 -4.40 11.34 -25.56
CA LEU A 97 -4.20 10.77 -24.23
C LEU A 97 -4.59 9.29 -24.18
N SER A 98 -5.76 8.96 -24.74
CA SER A 98 -6.26 7.58 -24.80
C SER A 98 -5.32 6.67 -25.59
N LYS A 99 -4.80 7.12 -26.73
CA LYS A 99 -3.78 6.41 -27.53
C LYS A 99 -2.46 6.23 -26.79
N PHE A 100 -2.04 7.21 -25.98
CA PHE A 100 -0.83 7.09 -25.16
C PHE A 100 -0.99 6.02 -24.08
N ARG A 101 -2.15 6.01 -23.40
CA ARG A 101 -2.50 5.00 -22.39
C ARG A 101 -2.65 3.59 -22.98
N ALA A 102 -3.18 3.48 -24.19
CA ALA A 102 -3.31 2.20 -24.90
C ALA A 102 -1.94 1.52 -25.17
N LYS A 103 -0.84 2.28 -25.19
CA LYS A 103 0.53 1.76 -25.30
C LYS A 103 1.14 1.37 -23.95
N ASN A 104 0.34 1.25 -22.89
CA ASN A 104 0.78 1.10 -21.50
C ASN A 104 1.71 2.22 -21.02
N GLN A 105 1.59 3.42 -21.59
CA GLN A 105 2.34 4.60 -21.17
C GLN A 105 1.48 5.50 -20.30
N TRP A 106 2.08 6.04 -19.24
CA TRP A 106 1.39 6.89 -18.26
C TRP A 106 2.07 8.25 -18.17
N VAL A 107 1.25 9.29 -18.06
CA VAL A 107 1.71 10.65 -17.87
C VAL A 107 2.14 10.84 -16.41
N ASN A 108 3.38 11.26 -16.23
CA ASN A 108 4.02 11.39 -14.92
C ASN A 108 4.25 12.86 -14.52
N SER A 109 3.89 13.83 -15.36
CA SER A 109 3.98 15.25 -15.01
C SER A 109 2.96 16.08 -15.77
N ALA A 110 2.62 17.24 -15.23
CA ALA A 110 1.74 18.18 -15.91
C ALA A 110 2.32 18.60 -17.28
N LYS A 111 3.63 18.83 -17.37
CA LYS A 111 4.27 19.16 -18.65
C LYS A 111 4.19 18.03 -19.66
N GLN A 112 4.38 16.78 -19.23
CA GLN A 112 4.21 15.63 -20.11
C GLN A 112 2.75 15.48 -20.57
N PHE A 113 1.77 15.78 -19.71
CA PHE A 113 0.37 15.82 -20.12
C PHE A 113 0.19 16.76 -21.32
N GLN A 114 0.68 17.99 -21.19
CA GLN A 114 0.59 19.00 -22.24
C GLN A 114 1.26 18.54 -23.54
N GLN A 115 2.43 17.89 -23.46
CA GLN A 115 3.13 17.37 -24.63
C GLN A 115 2.38 16.24 -25.34
N VAL A 116 1.78 15.33 -24.57
CA VAL A 116 1.03 14.18 -25.11
C VAL A 116 -0.27 14.64 -25.73
N THR A 117 -1.07 15.42 -24.99
CA THR A 117 -2.40 15.85 -25.44
C THR A 117 -2.35 17.03 -26.39
N LYS A 118 -1.23 17.76 -26.44
CA LYS A 118 -1.04 19.01 -27.20
C LYS A 118 -2.14 20.04 -26.92
N VAL A 119 -2.67 20.05 -25.70
CA VAL A 119 -3.66 21.06 -25.28
C VAL A 119 -3.06 22.46 -25.31
N SER A 120 -3.88 23.45 -25.67
CA SER A 120 -3.47 24.85 -25.64
C SER A 120 -3.01 25.31 -24.25
N ASP A 121 -2.15 26.31 -24.19
CA ASP A 121 -1.68 26.88 -22.91
C ASP A 121 -2.84 27.39 -22.05
N SER A 122 -3.89 27.95 -22.67
CA SER A 122 -5.09 28.43 -21.96
C SER A 122 -5.79 27.30 -21.21
N VAL A 123 -6.09 26.20 -21.92
CA VAL A 123 -6.72 25.01 -21.32
C VAL A 123 -5.80 24.39 -20.28
N PHE A 124 -4.51 24.25 -20.61
CA PHE A 124 -3.50 23.66 -19.72
C PHE A 124 -3.38 24.42 -18.38
N ASN A 125 -3.30 25.75 -18.43
CA ASN A 125 -3.17 26.58 -17.23
C ASN A 125 -4.43 26.52 -16.37
N LYS A 126 -5.61 26.30 -16.97
CA LYS A 126 -6.87 26.13 -16.25
C LYS A 126 -6.94 24.80 -15.48
N ILE A 127 -6.39 23.71 -16.04
CA ILE A 127 -6.60 22.36 -15.50
C ILE A 127 -5.41 21.80 -14.73
N SER A 128 -4.17 22.20 -15.08
CA SER A 128 -2.94 21.64 -14.48
C SER A 128 -2.79 21.86 -12.98
N PRO A 129 -3.28 22.95 -12.35
CA PRO A 129 -3.23 23.10 -10.89
C PRO A 129 -3.99 22.01 -10.13
N TYR A 130 -4.93 21.34 -10.79
CA TYR A 130 -5.76 20.29 -10.21
C TYR A 130 -5.18 18.89 -10.44
N PHE A 131 -4.03 18.75 -11.10
CA PHE A 131 -3.43 17.44 -11.34
C PHE A 131 -2.87 16.84 -10.05
N LYS A 132 -3.21 15.58 -9.80
CA LYS A 132 -2.69 14.77 -8.69
C LYS A 132 -2.07 13.50 -9.23
N PHE A 133 -0.76 13.38 -9.07
CA PHE A 133 0.01 12.19 -9.42
C PHE A 133 0.26 11.34 -8.16
N PRO A 134 0.48 10.02 -8.31
CA PRO A 134 0.87 9.16 -7.19
C PRO A 134 2.20 9.57 -6.56
N ASP A 135 2.38 9.27 -5.27
CA ASP A 135 3.59 9.63 -4.50
C ASP A 135 4.88 9.09 -5.10
N TRP A 136 4.87 7.91 -5.71
CA TRP A 136 6.05 7.32 -6.34
C TRP A 136 6.53 8.12 -7.57
N VAL A 137 5.68 9.00 -8.12
CA VAL A 137 6.01 9.91 -9.23
C VAL A 137 6.57 11.24 -8.70
N THR A 138 5.92 11.84 -7.71
CA THR A 138 6.25 13.18 -7.21
C THR A 138 7.33 13.18 -6.14
N ASN A 139 7.44 12.09 -5.38
CA ASN A 139 8.44 11.89 -4.34
C ASN A 139 9.05 10.48 -4.45
N PRO A 140 9.80 10.19 -5.54
CA PRO A 140 10.43 8.89 -5.70
C PRO A 140 11.38 8.66 -4.52
N LYS A 141 11.20 7.54 -3.80
CA LYS A 141 12.10 7.15 -2.72
C LYS A 141 13.54 7.20 -3.23
N PRO A 142 14.50 7.79 -2.49
CA PRO A 142 15.89 7.83 -2.92
C PRO A 142 16.34 6.41 -3.21
N LYS A 143 16.78 6.15 -4.45
CA LYS A 143 17.37 4.87 -4.81
C LYS A 143 18.55 4.67 -3.86
N LYS A 144 18.49 3.68 -2.96
CA LYS A 144 19.65 3.25 -2.18
C LYS A 144 20.76 2.98 -3.20
N GLN A 145 21.79 3.82 -3.21
CA GLN A 145 22.98 3.60 -4.02
C GLN A 145 23.66 2.37 -3.44
N TYR A 146 23.26 1.20 -3.90
CA TYR A 146 24.14 0.04 -3.86
C TYR A 146 25.27 0.39 -4.79
N THR A 147 26.35 0.96 -4.24
CA THR A 147 27.58 1.18 -4.97
C THR A 147 27.97 -0.17 -5.54
N LYS A 148 27.82 -0.35 -6.86
CA LYS A 148 28.34 -1.49 -7.61
C LYS A 148 29.87 -1.41 -7.66
N SER A 149 30.53 -1.31 -6.52
CA SER A 149 31.95 -1.56 -6.38
C SER A 149 32.13 -3.05 -6.08
N PHE A 150 31.63 -3.89 -6.98
CA PHE A 150 32.05 -5.30 -7.07
C PHE A 150 33.15 -5.38 -8.12
N ASN A 151 34.18 -4.55 -7.96
CA ASN A 151 35.45 -4.71 -8.64
C ASN A 151 36.46 -5.12 -7.58
N THR A 152 36.84 -6.40 -7.58
CA THR A 152 38.24 -6.82 -7.63
C THR A 152 38.31 -8.36 -7.62
N SER A 153 38.53 -8.90 -8.81
CA SER A 153 38.79 -10.30 -9.15
C SER A 153 40.19 -10.79 -8.73
N LYS A 154 40.71 -10.31 -7.60
CA LYS A 154 41.92 -10.86 -6.97
C LYS A 154 41.59 -11.36 -5.57
N PRO A 155 41.85 -12.65 -5.26
CA PRO A 155 41.70 -13.14 -3.90
C PRO A 155 42.67 -12.37 -2.99
N LYS A 156 42.16 -11.87 -1.87
CA LYS A 156 43.00 -11.20 -0.86
C LYS A 156 44.00 -12.20 -0.28
N THR A 157 45.21 -11.74 -0.04
CA THR A 157 46.19 -12.48 0.73
C THR A 157 45.70 -12.63 2.18
N GLU A 158 46.24 -13.62 2.91
CA GLU A 158 45.80 -13.90 4.28
C GLU A 158 46.01 -12.70 5.24
N ALA A 159 47.05 -11.89 4.98
CA ALA A 159 47.31 -10.66 5.73
C ALA A 159 46.22 -9.59 5.51
N GLU A 160 45.70 -9.48 4.29
CA GLU A 160 44.68 -8.49 3.88
C GLU A 160 43.25 -8.87 4.31
N LYS A 161 43.02 -10.14 4.69
CA LYS A 161 41.71 -10.58 5.17
C LYS A 161 41.39 -9.95 6.52
N ILE A 162 40.13 -9.57 6.68
CA ILE A 162 39.62 -9.02 7.94
C ILE A 162 39.29 -10.19 8.86
N ASP A 163 39.55 -10.03 10.15
CA ASP A 163 39.17 -11.05 11.12
C ASP A 163 37.64 -11.07 11.33
N LEU A 164 37.01 -12.22 11.08
CA LEU A 164 35.57 -12.41 11.19
C LEU A 164 35.05 -12.12 12.61
N ASN A 165 35.87 -12.38 13.63
CA ASN A 165 35.49 -12.15 15.01
C ASN A 165 35.40 -10.67 15.41
N VAL A 166 36.00 -9.76 14.62
CA VAL A 166 35.93 -8.30 14.84
C VAL A 166 35.24 -7.54 13.71
N ALA A 167 34.88 -8.23 12.62
CA ALA A 167 34.27 -7.62 11.45
C ALA A 167 32.98 -6.83 11.79
N THR A 168 32.84 -5.64 11.21
CA THR A 168 31.63 -4.81 11.36
C THR A 168 30.56 -5.17 10.33
N ALA A 169 29.31 -4.81 10.58
CA ALA A 169 28.20 -5.05 9.65
C ALA A 169 28.49 -4.43 8.28
N MET A 170 29.02 -3.20 8.26
CA MET A 170 29.42 -2.50 7.04
C MET A 170 30.54 -3.22 6.27
N GLN A 171 31.50 -3.83 6.96
CA GLN A 171 32.56 -4.61 6.31
C GLN A 171 32.00 -5.90 5.69
N LEU A 172 31.10 -6.58 6.39
CA LEU A 172 30.43 -7.79 5.89
C LEU A 172 29.58 -7.46 4.65
N GLN A 173 28.86 -6.34 4.65
CA GLN A 173 28.03 -5.89 3.53
C GLN A 173 28.80 -5.55 2.25
N LYS A 174 30.14 -5.45 2.32
CA LYS A 174 30.96 -5.30 1.11
C LYS A 174 31.11 -6.60 0.33
N VAL A 175 30.75 -7.74 0.93
CA VAL A 175 30.82 -9.05 0.27
C VAL A 175 29.57 -9.29 -0.57
N TYR A 176 29.78 -9.80 -1.78
CA TYR A 176 28.69 -10.10 -2.69
C TYR A 176 27.73 -11.13 -2.08
N GLY A 177 26.44 -10.84 -2.14
CA GLY A 177 25.41 -11.67 -1.52
C GLY A 177 25.16 -11.40 -0.03
N ILE A 178 25.94 -10.52 0.63
CA ILE A 178 25.71 -10.11 2.02
C ILE A 178 25.05 -8.73 2.06
N GLY A 179 23.75 -8.72 2.32
CA GLY A 179 23.01 -7.49 2.64
C GLY A 179 22.92 -7.24 4.16
N GLU A 180 22.18 -6.19 4.52
CA GLU A 180 21.89 -5.79 5.91
C GLU A 180 21.48 -6.99 6.78
N ALA A 181 20.45 -7.73 6.35
CA ALA A 181 19.94 -8.89 7.08
C ALA A 181 20.98 -10.00 7.31
N TYR A 182 21.80 -10.35 6.31
CA TYR A 182 22.82 -11.40 6.49
C TYR A 182 23.97 -10.91 7.37
N SER A 183 24.39 -9.65 7.23
CA SER A 183 25.43 -9.08 8.09
C SER A 183 25.02 -9.08 9.57
N GLU A 184 23.76 -8.75 9.86
CA GLU A 184 23.22 -8.81 11.22
C GLU A 184 23.14 -10.24 11.74
N ARG A 185 22.74 -11.22 10.92
CA ARG A 185 22.69 -12.63 11.33
C ARG A 185 24.07 -13.18 11.66
N ILE A 186 25.10 -12.84 10.88
CA ILE A 186 26.48 -13.22 11.14
C ILE A 186 26.94 -12.65 12.49
N ILE A 187 26.69 -11.36 12.74
CA ILE A 187 27.04 -10.72 14.02
C ILE A 187 26.25 -11.33 15.17
N LYS A 188 24.95 -11.56 15.01
CA LYS A 188 24.09 -12.17 16.03
C LYS A 188 24.58 -13.58 16.38
N TYR A 189 24.95 -14.37 15.37
CA TYR A 189 25.54 -15.69 15.57
C TYR A 189 26.86 -15.58 16.34
N ARG A 190 27.77 -14.71 15.89
CA ARG A 190 29.06 -14.45 16.56
C ARG A 190 28.87 -14.09 18.03
N THR A 191 27.97 -13.17 18.34
CA THR A 191 27.69 -12.74 19.71
C THR A 191 27.09 -13.88 20.54
N LYS A 192 26.15 -14.64 19.98
CA LYS A 192 25.55 -15.80 20.67
C LYS A 192 26.58 -16.88 21.01
N GLN A 193 27.54 -17.13 20.12
CA GLN A 193 28.59 -18.13 20.33
C GLN A 193 29.81 -17.60 21.09
N ASN A 194 29.81 -16.30 21.43
CA ASN A 194 30.96 -15.60 22.01
C ASN A 194 32.23 -15.70 21.15
N GLY A 195 32.05 -15.57 19.84
CA GLY A 195 33.09 -15.72 18.82
C GLY A 195 32.97 -17.02 18.02
N PHE A 196 33.46 -16.97 16.78
CA PHE A 196 33.67 -18.12 15.92
C PHE A 196 34.96 -18.86 16.33
N VAL A 197 34.87 -20.18 16.38
CA VAL A 197 36.00 -21.11 16.51
C VAL A 197 36.60 -21.42 15.14
N SER A 198 35.73 -21.63 14.14
CA SER A 198 36.13 -21.99 12.78
C SER A 198 35.17 -21.38 11.75
N LEU A 199 35.66 -21.13 10.52
CA LEU A 199 34.85 -20.59 9.42
C LEU A 199 33.74 -21.55 8.99
N ILE A 200 33.85 -22.85 9.31
CA ILE A 200 32.81 -23.86 9.03
C ILE A 200 31.49 -23.51 9.73
N GLU A 201 31.54 -22.79 10.86
CA GLU A 201 30.38 -22.35 11.60
C GLU A 201 29.52 -21.32 10.85
N LEU A 202 30.03 -20.71 9.77
CA LEU A 202 29.21 -19.89 8.88
C LEU A 202 28.04 -20.68 8.28
N ASN A 203 28.15 -22.00 8.16
CA ASN A 203 27.06 -22.89 7.71
C ASN A 203 25.87 -22.91 8.70
N GLU A 204 26.07 -22.51 9.95
CA GLU A 204 25.00 -22.42 10.95
C GLU A 204 24.26 -21.09 10.93
N VAL A 205 24.75 -20.11 10.16
CA VAL A 205 24.08 -18.82 10.04
C VAL A 205 22.90 -18.99 9.08
N TYR A 206 21.70 -18.84 9.64
CA TYR A 206 20.45 -19.09 8.91
C TYR A 206 20.35 -18.34 7.58
N GLY A 207 20.18 -19.10 6.50
CA GLY A 207 19.93 -18.61 5.15
C GLY A 207 21.18 -18.22 4.36
N LEU A 208 22.40 -18.34 4.92
CA LEU A 208 23.61 -18.19 4.12
C LEU A 208 23.73 -19.36 3.15
N LYS A 209 23.87 -19.04 1.86
CA LYS A 209 24.11 -20.04 0.82
C LYS A 209 25.61 -20.39 0.75
N PRO A 210 25.97 -21.61 0.33
CA PRO A 210 27.38 -22.01 0.21
C PRO A 210 28.22 -21.04 -0.62
N GLU A 211 27.67 -20.50 -1.72
CA GLU A 211 28.40 -19.57 -2.59
C GLU A 211 28.73 -18.26 -1.87
N THR A 212 27.81 -17.78 -1.02
CA THR A 212 28.04 -16.57 -0.21
C THR A 212 29.09 -16.82 0.87
N ILE A 213 29.16 -18.03 1.42
CA ILE A 213 30.19 -18.42 2.39
C ILE A 213 31.56 -18.46 1.72
N GLU A 214 31.66 -18.95 0.49
CA GLU A 214 32.91 -18.90 -0.28
C GLU A 214 33.34 -17.46 -0.57
N GLU A 215 32.41 -16.55 -0.89
CA GLU A 215 32.72 -15.12 -1.02
C GLU A 215 33.20 -14.49 0.30
N LEU A 216 32.62 -14.89 1.44
CA LEU A 216 33.10 -14.47 2.76
C LEU A 216 34.55 -14.94 3.00
N LYS A 217 34.87 -16.20 2.70
CA LYS A 217 36.23 -16.78 2.89
C LYS A 217 37.32 -16.08 2.07
N LYS A 218 36.95 -15.42 0.96
CA LYS A 218 37.88 -14.60 0.16
C LYS A 218 38.26 -13.30 0.86
N SER A 219 37.37 -12.75 1.68
CA SER A 219 37.53 -11.43 2.32
C SER A 219 37.84 -11.48 3.81
N PHE A 220 37.51 -12.59 4.46
CA PHE A 220 37.59 -12.78 5.91
C PHE A 220 38.34 -14.05 6.27
N SER A 221 39.05 -14.00 7.39
CA SER A 221 39.64 -15.16 8.04
C SER A 221 39.46 -15.09 9.56
N LEU A 222 39.91 -16.11 10.28
CA LEU A 222 39.89 -16.11 11.75
C LEU A 222 41.29 -15.87 12.28
N LYS A 223 41.59 -14.62 12.63
CA LYS A 223 42.87 -14.24 13.24
C LYS A 223 42.84 -14.41 14.76
N THR A 224 41.66 -14.29 15.36
CA THR A 224 41.43 -14.47 16.80
C THR A 224 40.35 -15.55 17.04
N PRO A 225 40.61 -16.83 16.70
CA PRO A 225 39.63 -17.89 16.93
C PRO A 225 39.31 -18.00 18.43
N LYS A 226 38.04 -18.27 18.75
CA LYS A 226 37.62 -18.53 20.13
C LYS A 226 38.33 -19.77 20.66
N ALA A 227 39.00 -19.63 21.81
CA ALA A 227 39.60 -20.75 22.51
C ALA A 227 38.52 -21.73 23.02
N ILE A 228 38.73 -23.02 22.80
CA ILE A 228 37.85 -24.09 23.27
C ILE A 228 38.69 -25.20 23.90
N SER A 229 38.15 -25.83 24.95
CA SER A 229 38.70 -27.06 25.50
C SER A 229 38.14 -28.24 24.71
N LYS A 230 39.00 -29.04 24.11
CA LYS A 230 38.60 -30.24 23.38
C LYS A 230 38.39 -31.40 24.35
N ILE A 231 37.33 -32.16 24.10
CA ILE A 231 36.95 -33.32 24.89
C ILE A 231 37.55 -34.57 24.24
N ASN A 232 38.26 -35.38 25.03
CA ASN A 232 38.80 -36.64 24.53
C ASN A 232 37.69 -37.67 24.35
N LEU A 233 37.46 -38.13 23.13
CA LEU A 233 36.34 -39.02 22.83
C LEU A 233 36.45 -40.40 23.51
N ASN A 234 37.67 -40.91 23.70
CA ASN A 234 37.93 -42.23 24.27
C ASN A 234 37.91 -42.25 25.81
N THR A 235 38.18 -41.13 26.47
CA THR A 235 38.23 -41.06 27.93
C THR A 235 37.14 -40.22 28.58
N ALA A 236 36.43 -39.38 27.82
CA ALA A 236 35.42 -38.49 28.37
C ALA A 236 34.27 -39.24 29.04
N SER A 237 33.81 -38.67 30.14
CA SER A 237 32.55 -38.99 30.79
C SER A 237 31.36 -38.50 29.96
N LYS A 238 30.19 -39.07 30.22
CA LYS A 238 28.93 -38.62 29.62
C LYS A 238 28.69 -37.12 29.90
N SER A 239 28.96 -36.66 31.12
CA SER A 239 28.81 -35.24 31.50
C SER A 239 29.71 -34.30 30.72
N GLU A 240 30.93 -34.72 30.38
CA GLU A 240 31.84 -33.92 29.56
C GLU A 240 31.36 -33.88 28.11
N LEU A 241 30.92 -35.01 27.55
CA LEU A 241 30.41 -35.08 26.17
C LEU A 241 29.21 -34.16 25.93
N VAL A 242 28.28 -34.05 26.87
CA VAL A 242 27.10 -33.16 26.75
C VAL A 242 27.48 -31.68 26.69
N THR A 243 28.70 -31.30 27.09
CA THR A 243 29.17 -29.91 26.95
C THR A 243 29.58 -29.58 25.50
N ALA A 244 29.85 -30.59 24.67
CA ALA A 244 30.12 -30.38 23.26
C ALA A 244 28.85 -29.96 22.50
N ARG A 245 29.03 -29.05 21.55
CA ARG A 245 27.91 -28.51 20.79
C ARG A 245 27.28 -29.60 19.92
N PHE A 246 25.94 -29.65 19.92
CA PHE A 246 25.13 -30.67 19.21
C PHE A 246 25.24 -32.10 19.77
N ILE A 247 25.81 -32.28 20.96
CA ILE A 247 25.77 -33.55 21.68
C ILE A 247 24.84 -33.36 22.87
N ASP A 248 23.63 -33.90 22.78
CA ASP A 248 22.71 -33.95 23.92
C ASP A 248 22.95 -35.21 24.77
N TYR A 249 22.12 -35.41 25.79
CA TYR A 249 22.26 -36.54 26.71
C TYR A 249 22.14 -37.90 26.02
N GLU A 250 21.24 -38.01 25.05
CA GLU A 250 20.97 -39.26 24.33
C GLU A 250 22.13 -39.57 23.38
N ILE A 251 22.59 -38.59 22.61
CA ILE A 251 23.78 -38.74 21.76
C ILE A 251 25.01 -39.09 22.61
N ALA A 252 25.23 -38.39 23.73
CA ALA A 252 26.34 -38.70 24.63
C ALA A 252 26.27 -40.14 25.17
N HIS A 253 25.07 -40.63 25.49
CA HIS A 253 24.88 -42.02 25.90
C HIS A 253 25.24 -43.00 24.77
N ASN A 254 24.74 -42.77 23.56
CA ASN A 254 25.00 -43.62 22.41
C ASN A 254 26.49 -43.63 22.04
N ILE A 255 27.19 -42.51 22.19
CA ILE A 255 28.65 -42.41 22.00
C ILE A 255 29.38 -43.33 22.99
N ILE A 256 29.00 -43.32 24.27
CA ILE A 256 29.61 -44.18 25.29
C ILE A 256 29.33 -45.65 25.01
N GLU A 257 28.10 -46.00 24.63
CA GLU A 257 27.76 -47.39 24.26
C GLU A 257 28.57 -47.88 23.07
N TYR A 258 28.63 -47.08 21.99
CA TYR A 258 29.45 -47.41 20.82
C TYR A 258 30.91 -47.61 21.22
N ARG A 259 31.46 -46.68 22.02
CA ARG A 259 32.83 -46.74 22.53
C ARG A 259 33.10 -48.04 23.30
N THR A 260 32.19 -48.44 24.19
CA THR A 260 32.33 -49.66 24.99
C THR A 260 32.27 -50.92 24.13
N LEU A 261 31.41 -50.95 23.11
CA LEU A 261 31.26 -52.11 22.22
C LEU A 261 32.43 -52.28 21.24
N HIS A 262 33.10 -51.20 20.85
CA HIS A 262 34.16 -51.20 19.85
C HIS A 262 35.55 -50.92 20.44
N GLU A 263 35.68 -50.98 21.77
CA GLU A 263 36.94 -50.73 22.51
C GLU A 263 37.57 -49.35 22.26
N GLY A 264 36.80 -48.37 21.79
CA GLY A 264 37.26 -47.03 21.48
C GLY A 264 36.77 -46.51 20.13
N PHE A 265 37.29 -45.34 19.77
CA PHE A 265 37.22 -44.76 18.43
C PHE A 265 38.65 -44.63 17.89
N GLU A 266 38.89 -45.09 16.66
CA GLU A 266 40.18 -44.91 15.97
C GLU A 266 40.25 -43.54 15.27
N ASN A 267 39.09 -43.04 14.83
CA ASN A 267 38.95 -41.77 14.14
C ASN A 267 37.60 -41.11 14.51
N ILE A 268 37.50 -39.79 14.33
CA ILE A 268 36.30 -39.04 14.72
C ILE A 268 35.14 -39.32 13.72
N GLU A 269 35.46 -39.74 12.49
CA GLU A 269 34.49 -40.07 11.45
C GLU A 269 33.59 -41.26 11.84
N GLU A 270 34.06 -42.16 12.71
CA GLU A 270 33.25 -43.24 13.27
C GLU A 270 32.05 -42.77 14.08
N LEU A 271 32.01 -41.53 14.55
CA LEU A 271 30.82 -40.94 15.15
C LEU A 271 29.59 -41.00 14.22
N THR A 272 29.80 -41.05 12.90
CA THR A 272 28.70 -41.26 11.93
C THR A 272 28.00 -42.61 12.06
N LYS A 273 28.64 -43.60 12.69
CA LYS A 273 28.09 -44.94 12.96
C LYS A 273 27.34 -45.00 14.30
N VAL A 274 27.50 -43.98 15.14
CA VAL A 274 26.79 -43.90 16.43
C VAL A 274 25.31 -43.68 16.16
N LYS A 275 24.48 -44.44 16.88
CA LYS A 275 23.02 -44.36 16.78
C LYS A 275 22.54 -42.92 17.03
N ASP A 276 21.63 -42.46 16.16
CA ASP A 276 21.01 -41.13 16.21
C ASP A 276 21.97 -39.93 16.15
N PHE A 277 23.23 -40.15 15.75
CA PHE A 277 24.22 -39.09 15.65
C PHE A 277 23.87 -38.06 14.55
N PRO A 278 23.96 -36.74 14.82
CA PRO A 278 23.63 -35.70 13.86
C PRO A 278 24.73 -35.54 12.80
N VAL A 279 24.76 -36.45 11.82
CA VAL A 279 25.78 -36.52 10.74
C VAL A 279 25.97 -35.17 10.03
N LYS A 280 24.90 -34.41 9.81
CA LYS A 280 24.96 -33.09 9.15
C LYS A 280 25.74 -32.02 9.95
N LYS A 281 26.01 -32.27 11.24
CA LYS A 281 26.71 -31.36 12.15
C LYS A 281 28.12 -31.84 12.50
N ILE A 282 28.57 -32.95 11.93
CA ILE A 282 29.84 -33.58 12.28
C ILE A 282 31.04 -32.62 12.18
N GLU A 283 31.09 -31.80 11.13
CA GLU A 283 32.20 -30.85 10.93
C GLU A 283 32.29 -29.77 12.01
N ILE A 284 31.19 -29.48 12.69
CA ILE A 284 31.18 -28.54 13.83
C ILE A 284 31.46 -29.28 15.13
N ILE A 285 30.90 -30.48 15.30
CA ILE A 285 31.14 -31.32 16.47
C ILE A 285 32.63 -31.65 16.61
N LYS A 286 33.29 -32.00 15.49
CA LYS A 286 34.74 -32.25 15.39
C LYS A 286 35.60 -31.14 15.97
N LEU A 287 35.15 -29.89 15.95
CA LEU A 287 35.91 -28.77 16.53
C LEU A 287 36.12 -28.97 18.04
N TYR A 288 35.16 -29.57 18.72
CA TYR A 288 35.12 -29.73 20.19
C TYR A 288 35.67 -31.07 20.67
N LEU A 289 36.07 -31.96 19.77
CA LEU A 289 36.52 -33.30 20.10
C LEU A 289 37.98 -33.53 19.71
N GLN A 290 38.62 -34.47 20.39
CA GLN A 290 39.95 -34.97 20.05
C GLN A 290 40.07 -36.45 20.37
N LEU A 291 41.06 -37.09 19.76
CA LEU A 291 41.57 -38.41 20.13
C LEU A 291 42.93 -38.22 20.81
N ASN A 292 43.26 -39.09 21.76
CA ASN A 292 44.61 -39.15 22.33
C ASN A 292 45.54 -39.90 21.39
#